data_AF-A0AAN6MM58-F1
#
_entry.id   AF-A0AAN6MM58-F1
#
_cell.length_a   1.000
_cell.length_b   1.000
_cell.length_c   1.000
_cell.angle_alpha   90.00
_cell.angle_beta   90.00
_cell.angle_gamma   90.00
#
_symmetry.space_group_name_H-M   'P 1'
#
loop_
_entity.id
_entity.type
_entity.pdbx_description
1 polymer ?
#
loop_
_entity_poly.entity_id
_entity_poly.type
_entity_poly.pdbx_seq_one_letter_code
_entity_poly.pdbx_strand_id
1 'polypeptide(L)'
;LIVRAFNARVKLGLDRQMPSLIIHEEAEMLRNRPGHLRTYERVPEWAEKVPPLDELLVVPTHEGETLAGTEDEKADPDFLAKGILLWTPHIHFT
;
A
#
# COMPACT_ATOMS: atom_id res chain seq x y z
N LEU A 1 -1.84 1.77 -3.13
CA LEU A 1 -1.88 0.37 -2.63
C LEU A 1 -0.60 -0.44 -2.80
N ILE A 2 -0.16 -0.77 -4.04
CA ILE A 2 0.97 -1.68 -4.25
C ILE A 2 2.23 -1.20 -3.50
N VAL A 3 2.57 0.09 -3.61
CA VAL A 3 3.69 0.71 -2.89
C VAL A 3 3.59 0.50 -1.38
N ARG A 4 2.41 0.72 -0.76
CA ARG A 4 2.17 0.46 0.67
C ARG A 4 2.39 -1.00 1.03
N ALA A 5 1.84 -1.93 0.25
CA ALA A 5 1.97 -3.37 0.48
C ALA A 5 3.43 -3.83 0.40
N PHE A 6 4.19 -3.36 -0.61
CA PHE A 6 5.62 -3.65 -0.72
C PHE A 6 6.41 -2.99 0.41
N ASN A 7 6.12 -1.74 0.78
CA ASN A 7 6.83 -1.05 1.86
C ASN A 7 6.59 -1.69 3.23
N ALA A 8 5.43 -2.29 3.47
CA ALA A 8 5.18 -3.12 4.65
C ALA A 8 6.15 -4.32 4.72
N ARG A 9 6.44 -4.97 3.58
CA ARG A 9 7.42 -6.05 3.47
C ARG A 9 8.86 -5.57 3.60
N VAL A 10 9.22 -4.45 2.97
CA VAL A 10 10.54 -3.80 3.13
C VAL A 10 10.79 -3.48 4.61
N LYS A 11 9.77 -3.04 5.35
CA LYS A 11 9.83 -2.82 6.81
C LYS A 11 10.07 -4.10 7.63
N LEU A 12 9.82 -5.28 7.08
CA LEU A 12 10.16 -6.57 7.69
C LEU A 12 11.53 -7.10 7.27
N GLY A 13 12.25 -6.37 6.41
CA GLY A 13 13.53 -6.79 5.83
C GLY A 13 13.39 -7.44 4.46
N LEU A 14 12.15 -7.51 3.93
CA LEU A 14 11.91 -8.14 2.64
C LEU A 14 11.95 -7.11 1.51
N ASP A 15 13.15 -6.84 1.00
CA ASP A 15 13.36 -5.88 -0.09
C ASP A 15 13.04 -6.42 -1.49
N ARG A 16 12.94 -5.53 -2.48
CA ARG A 16 12.62 -5.87 -3.87
C ARG A 16 13.71 -6.69 -4.56
N GLN A 17 14.97 -6.49 -4.16
CA GLN A 17 16.14 -7.05 -4.83
C GLN A 17 16.60 -8.37 -4.20
N MET A 18 15.86 -8.90 -3.24
CA MET A 18 16.22 -10.14 -2.57
C MET A 18 16.23 -11.32 -3.54
N PRO A 19 17.06 -12.33 -3.27
CA PRO A 19 16.94 -13.62 -3.93
C PRO A 19 15.60 -14.28 -3.56
N SER A 20 15.03 -15.06 -4.49
CA SER A 20 13.79 -15.83 -4.24
C SER A 20 13.94 -16.87 -3.13
N LEU A 21 15.16 -17.29 -2.82
CA LEU A 21 15.50 -18.22 -1.75
C LEU A 21 16.66 -17.62 -0.94
N ILE A 22 16.45 -17.46 0.35
CA ILE A 22 17.46 -16.98 1.30
C ILE A 22 17.61 -17.99 2.42
N ILE A 23 18.82 -18.12 2.94
CA ILE A 23 19.06 -18.92 4.15
C ILE A 23 18.67 -18.12 5.39
N HIS A 24 18.51 -18.82 6.53
CA HIS A 24 18.06 -18.20 7.77
C HIS A 24 18.96 -17.04 8.22
N GLU A 25 20.27 -17.18 8.09
CA GLU A 25 21.24 -16.14 8.43
C GLU A 25 21.05 -14.86 7.60
N GLU A 26 20.85 -14.99 6.30
CA GLU A 26 20.58 -13.86 5.39
C GLU A 26 19.26 -13.15 5.75
N ALA A 27 18.22 -13.92 6.10
CA ALA A 27 16.94 -13.38 6.54
C ALA A 27 17.08 -12.54 7.82
N GLU A 28 17.85 -13.02 8.80
CA GLU A 28 18.12 -12.28 10.03
C GLU A 28 18.95 -11.02 9.76
N MET A 29 19.96 -11.08 8.89
CA MET A 29 20.73 -9.90 8.48
C MET A 29 19.83 -8.83 7.82
N LEU A 30 18.94 -9.25 6.92
CA LEU A 30 18.00 -8.36 6.24
C LEU A 30 17.00 -7.73 7.21
N ARG A 31 16.47 -8.51 8.15
CA ARG A 31 15.56 -8.02 9.20
C ARG A 31 16.23 -6.98 10.11
N ASN A 32 17.50 -7.20 10.44
CA ASN A 32 18.29 -6.31 11.32
C ASN A 32 18.87 -5.09 10.61
N ARG A 33 18.77 -4.99 9.28
CA ARG A 33 19.21 -3.81 8.53
C ARG A 33 18.50 -2.55 9.05
N PRO A 34 19.24 -1.49 9.47
CA PRO A 34 18.67 -0.24 9.90
C PRO A 34 17.66 0.33 8.90
N GLY A 35 16.54 0.87 9.38
CA GLY A 35 15.44 1.32 8.53
C GLY A 35 15.84 2.39 7.49
N HIS A 36 16.78 3.27 7.81
CA HIS A 36 17.27 4.31 6.91
C HIS A 36 18.12 3.78 5.75
N LEU A 37 18.61 2.54 5.84
CA LEU A 37 19.35 1.86 4.77
C LEU A 37 18.43 1.03 3.86
N ARG A 38 17.12 1.04 4.10
CA ARG A 38 16.16 0.27 3.31
C ARG A 38 15.62 1.11 2.17
N THR A 39 15.60 0.51 0.98
CA THR A 39 15.03 1.12 -0.21
C THR A 39 13.53 0.90 -0.22
N TYR A 40 12.78 1.95 0.09
CA TYR A 40 11.32 1.93 0.00
C TYR A 40 10.86 2.29 -1.42
N GLU A 41 9.80 1.62 -1.86
CA GLU A 41 9.10 1.93 -3.09
C GLU A 41 8.44 3.30 -2.99
N ARG A 42 8.33 3.97 -4.14
CA ARG A 42 7.62 5.25 -4.27
C ARG A 42 6.52 5.13 -5.32
N VAL A 43 5.50 5.97 -5.19
CA VAL A 43 4.51 6.11 -6.24
C VAL A 43 5.23 6.63 -7.49
N PRO A 44 5.00 6.03 -8.68
CA PRO A 44 5.65 6.51 -9.88
C PRO A 44 5.12 7.91 -10.22
N GLU A 45 6.01 8.78 -10.70
CA GLU A 45 5.72 10.19 -10.96
C GLU A 45 4.47 10.43 -11.83
N TRP A 46 4.24 9.57 -12.83
CA TRP A 46 3.06 9.68 -13.68
C TRP A 46 1.76 9.51 -12.89
N ALA A 47 1.73 8.63 -11.88
CA ALA A 47 0.55 8.34 -11.07
C ALA A 47 0.30 9.44 -10.02
N GLU A 48 1.36 10.08 -9.53
CA GLU A 48 1.25 11.26 -8.67
C GLU A 48 0.53 12.41 -9.40
N LYS A 49 0.83 12.60 -10.70
CA LYS A 49 0.28 13.67 -11.54
C LYS A 49 -1.15 13.44 -12.03
N VAL A 50 -1.71 12.23 -11.89
CA VAL A 50 -3.09 11.96 -12.30
C VAL A 50 -4.05 12.78 -11.42
N PRO A 51 -4.89 13.64 -11.99
CA PRO A 51 -5.87 14.39 -11.21
C PRO A 51 -6.92 13.44 -10.59
N PRO A 52 -7.60 13.86 -9.51
CA PRO A 52 -8.77 13.15 -9.00
C PRO A 52 -9.88 13.05 -10.05
N LEU A 53 -10.79 12.09 -9.88
CA LEU A 53 -12.02 12.04 -10.68
C LEU A 53 -12.89 13.26 -10.40
N ASP A 54 -13.54 13.79 -11.45
CA ASP A 54 -14.46 14.94 -11.35
C ASP A 54 -15.69 14.61 -10.48
N GLU A 55 -16.19 13.38 -10.60
CA GLU A 55 -17.28 12.84 -9.79
C GLU A 55 -16.75 11.78 -8.83
N LEU A 56 -17.25 11.80 -7.59
CA LEU A 56 -16.86 10.84 -6.57
C LEU A 56 -17.31 9.43 -6.97
N LEU A 57 -16.35 8.55 -7.26
CA LEU A 57 -16.62 7.14 -7.50
C LEU A 57 -16.76 6.40 -6.17
N VAL A 58 -17.94 5.84 -5.90
CA VAL A 58 -18.18 5.01 -4.71
C VAL A 58 -18.08 3.54 -5.10
N VAL A 59 -17.13 2.82 -4.49
CA VAL A 59 -16.94 1.37 -4.72
C VAL A 59 -17.54 0.60 -3.53
N PRO A 60 -18.52 -0.28 -3.76
CA PRO A 60 -19.11 -1.08 -2.69
C PRO A 60 -18.17 -2.21 -2.22
N THR A 61 -18.43 -2.74 -1.03
CA THR A 61 -17.80 -3.97 -0.53
C THR A 61 -18.30 -5.19 -1.31
N HIS A 62 -17.71 -6.37 -1.01
CA HIS A 62 -18.17 -7.62 -1.62
C HIS A 62 -19.60 -8.01 -1.23
N GLU A 63 -20.10 -7.50 -0.11
CA GLU A 63 -21.50 -7.63 0.35
C GLU A 63 -22.43 -6.56 -0.25
N GLY A 64 -21.90 -5.63 -1.06
CA GLY A 64 -22.67 -4.54 -1.65
C GLY A 64 -22.84 -3.31 -0.75
N GLU A 65 -22.19 -3.27 0.42
CA GLU A 65 -22.26 -2.13 1.33
C GLU A 65 -21.40 -0.96 0.81
N THR A 66 -21.82 0.27 1.08
CA THR A 66 -21.05 1.47 0.72
C THR A 66 -20.73 2.26 1.99
N LEU A 67 -19.64 3.02 1.96
CA LEU A 67 -19.28 3.90 3.08
C LEU A 67 -20.25 5.08 3.16
N ALA A 68 -20.51 5.56 4.37
CA ALA A 68 -21.48 6.62 4.62
C ALA A 68 -21.07 7.99 4.04
N GLY A 69 -19.76 8.18 3.80
CA GLY A 69 -19.21 9.41 3.24
C GLY A 69 -17.69 9.43 3.30
N THR A 70 -17.10 10.56 2.92
CA THR A 70 -15.64 10.77 2.86
C THR A 70 -14.97 10.85 4.23
N GLU A 71 -15.74 11.11 5.28
CA GLU A 71 -15.29 11.17 6.68
C GLU A 71 -15.31 9.81 7.38
N ASP A 72 -15.69 8.74 6.68
CA ASP A 72 -15.71 7.39 7.24
C ASP A 72 -14.28 6.91 7.52
N GLU A 73 -14.00 6.47 8.76
CA GLU A 73 -12.68 6.00 9.18
C GLU A 73 -12.17 4.79 8.39
N LYS A 74 -13.09 4.04 7.75
CA LYS A 74 -12.74 2.90 6.90
C LYS A 74 -12.27 3.34 5.51
N ALA A 75 -12.51 4.58 5.11
CA ALA A 75 -12.14 5.11 3.79
C ALA A 75 -10.62 5.08 3.60
N ASP A 76 -10.16 4.60 2.44
CA ASP A 76 -8.74 4.62 2.13
C ASP A 76 -8.30 6.03 1.71
N PRO A 77 -7.34 6.66 2.41
CA PRO A 77 -6.93 8.03 2.13
C PRO A 77 -6.24 8.19 0.76
N ASP A 78 -5.55 7.16 0.26
CA ASP A 78 -4.87 7.23 -1.04
C ASP A 78 -5.88 7.30 -2.19
N PHE A 79 -7.00 6.57 -2.06
CA PHE A 79 -8.09 6.59 -3.05
C PHE A 79 -8.97 7.81 -2.93
N LEU A 80 -9.22 8.26 -1.70
CA LEU A 80 -9.99 9.47 -1.48
C LEU A 80 -9.30 10.69 -2.13
N ALA A 81 -7.97 10.76 -2.03
CA ALA A 81 -7.16 11.76 -2.75
C ALA A 81 -7.26 11.68 -4.28
N LYS A 82 -7.81 10.59 -4.84
CA LYS A 82 -8.08 10.39 -6.27
C LYS A 82 -9.57 10.47 -6.62
N GLY A 83 -10.43 10.90 -5.70
CA GLY A 83 -11.88 11.01 -5.94
C GLY A 83 -12.59 9.65 -5.93
N ILE A 84 -12.06 8.68 -5.17
CA ILE A 84 -12.64 7.34 -5.07
C ILE A 84 -12.90 7.03 -3.60
N LEU A 85 -14.15 6.78 -3.24
CA LEU A 85 -14.58 6.36 -1.90
C LEU A 85 -14.73 4.84 -1.85
N LEU A 86 -13.86 4.18 -1.09
CA LEU A 86 -13.90 2.74 -0.90
C LEU A 86 -13.37 2.35 0.49
N TRP A 87 -13.83 1.20 0.99
CA TRP A 87 -13.27 0.62 2.21
C TRP A 87 -11.83 0.17 1.94
N THR A 88 -10.89 0.67 2.75
CA THR A 88 -9.48 0.27 2.78
C THR A 88 -9.31 -1.23 2.51
N PRO A 89 -8.75 -1.60 1.34
CA PRO A 89 -8.66 -2.99 0.95
C PRO A 89 -7.59 -3.68 1.81
N HIS A 90 -7.78 -4.98 2.01
CA HIS A 90 -6.79 -5.80 2.70
C HIS A 90 -5.57 -6.03 1.78
N ILE A 91 -4.58 -5.16 1.90
CA ILE A 91 -3.38 -5.14 1.04
C ILE A 91 -2.14 -5.77 1.67
N HIS A 92 -2.20 -6.10 2.95
CA HIS A 92 -1.11 -6.78 3.63
C HIS A 92 -1.25 -8.28 3.36
N PHE A 93 -0.22 -8.84 2.77
CA PHE A 93 -0.13 -10.29 2.60
C PHE A 93 0.37 -10.85 3.93
N THR A 94 -0.54 -11.41 4.71
CA THR A 94 -0.27 -12.16 5.94
C THR A 94 0.18 -13.57 5.63
#